data_AF-A0A3V7Z3C2-F1
#
_entry.id   AF-A0A3V7Z3C2-F1
#
_cell.length_a   1.000
_cell.length_b   1.000
_cell.length_c   1.000
_cell.angle_alpha   90.00
_cell.angle_beta   90.00
_cell.angle_gamma   90.00
#
_symmetry.space_group_name_H-M   'P 1'
#
loop_
_entity.id
_entity.type
_entity.pdbx_description
1 polymer ?
#
loop_
_entity_poly.entity_id
_entity_poly.type
_entity_poly.pdbx_seq_one_letter_code
_entity_poly.pdbx_strand_id
1 'polypeptide(L)' 'MSKHRWSIEQKRQHVAAWRASGLTRQQYCELNDIPFKSLREWPKDVV' A
#
# COMPACT_ATOMS: atom_id res chain seq x y z
N MET A 1 2.72 10.81 15.86
CA MET A 1 2.37 10.11 14.60
C MET A 1 2.38 8.62 14.88
N SER A 2 1.24 8.05 15.28
CA SER A 2 1.11 6.61 15.54
C SER A 2 1.46 5.87 14.26
N LYS A 3 2.55 5.10 14.26
CA LYS A 3 2.94 4.25 13.12
C LYS A 3 1.82 3.23 12.94
N HIS A 4 0.89 3.47 12.01
CA HIS A 4 -0.04 2.45 11.55
C HIS A 4 0.84 1.28 11.07
N ARG A 5 0.90 0.21 11.86
CA ARG A 5 1.65 -0.99 11.50
C ARG A 5 0.71 -1.87 10.70
N TRP A 6 0.78 -1.76 9.38
CA TRP A 6 0.12 -2.72 8.51
C TRP A 6 0.77 -4.09 8.64
N SER A 7 -0.05 -5.12 8.84
CA SER A 7 0.37 -6.52 8.79
C SER A 7 0.85 -6.89 7.38
N ILE A 8 1.71 -7.90 7.26
CA ILE A 8 2.20 -8.41 5.96
C ILE A 8 1.03 -8.74 5.01
N GLU A 9 -0.05 -9.33 5.55
CA GLU A 9 -1.24 -9.67 4.77
C GLU A 9 -1.98 -8.45 4.23
N GLN A 10 -2.14 -7.40 5.06
CA GLN A 10 -2.73 -6.13 4.62
C GLN A 10 -1.89 -5.48 3.52
N LYS A 11 -0.56 -5.49 3.67
CA LYS A 11 0.37 -5.00 2.64
C LYS A 11 0.18 -5.77 1.33
N ARG A 12 0.08 -7.10 1.38
CA ARG A 12 -0.18 -7.95 0.20
C ARG A 12 -1.50 -7.62 -0.48
N GLN A 13 -2.58 -7.53 0.29
CA GLN A 13 -3.90 -7.16 -0.23
C GLN A 13 -3.87 -5.78 -0.91
N HIS A 14 -3.27 -4.77 -0.28
CA HIS A 14 -3.18 -3.44 -0.89
C HIS A 14 -2.32 -3.42 -2.16
N VAL A 15 -1.19 -4.14 -2.18
CA VAL A 15 -0.36 -4.23 -3.40
C VAL A 15 -1.11 -4.94 -4.53
N ALA A 16 -1.83 -6.03 -4.23
CA ALA A 16 -2.65 -6.74 -5.20
C ALA A 16 -3.81 -5.87 -5.71
N ALA A 17 -4.55 -5.23 -4.80
CA ALA A 17 -5.64 -4.32 -5.12
C ALA A 17 -5.17 -3.09 -5.91
N TRP A 18 -4.01 -2.52 -5.56
CA TRP A 18 -3.39 -1.45 -6.33
C TRP A 18 -3.05 -1.88 -7.76
N ARG A 19 -2.46 -3.07 -7.94
CA ARG A 19 -2.17 -3.58 -9.29
C ARG A 19 -3.42 -3.90 -10.10
N ALA A 20 -4.45 -4.44 -9.45
CA ALA A 20 -5.71 -4.78 -10.11
C ALA A 20 -6.55 -3.53 -10.46
N SER A 21 -6.42 -2.44 -9.69
CA SER A 21 -7.20 -1.22 -9.92
C SER A 21 -6.72 -0.38 -11.10
N GLY A 22 -5.51 -0.62 -11.63
CA GLY A 22 -4.95 0.16 -12.73
C GLY A 22 -4.66 1.63 -12.38
N LEU A 23 -4.76 1.98 -11.10
CA LEU A 23 -4.52 3.34 -10.60
C LEU A 23 -3.03 3.62 -10.48
N THR A 24 -2.67 4.90 -10.63
CA THR A 24 -1.35 5.36 -10.21
C THR A 24 -1.19 5.17 -8.71
N ARG A 25 0.05 4.98 -8.23
CA ARG A 25 0.31 4.82 -6.79
C ARG A 25 -0.25 5.95 -5.95
N GLN A 26 -0.16 7.19 -6.45
CA GLN A 26 -0.63 8.37 -5.75
C GLN A 26 -2.15 8.33 -5.56
N GLN A 27 -2.91 8.05 -6.62
CA GLN A 27 -4.36 7.91 -6.54
C GLN A 27 -4.78 6.80 -5.58
N TYR A 28 -4.12 5.64 -5.64
CA TYR A 28 -4.43 4.53 -4.72
C TYR A 28 -4.13 4.91 -3.26
N CYS A 29 -3.02 5.61 -3.03
CA CYS A 29 -2.63 6.11 -1.71
C CYS A 29 -3.66 7.11 -1.16
N GLU A 30 -4.08 8.10 -1.96
CA GLU A 30 -5.08 9.10 -1.57
C GLU A 30 -6.44 8.47 -1.27
N LEU A 31 -6.87 7.48 -2.07
CA LEU A 31 -8.16 6.80 -1.87
C LEU A 31 -8.20 5.91 -0.62
N ASN A 32 -7.07 5.33 -0.21
CA ASN A 32 -7.01 4.37 0.89
C ASN A 32 -6.37 4.96 2.16
N ASP A 33 -6.12 6.28 2.17
CA ASP A 33 -5.38 6.98 3.24
C ASP A 33 -4.03 6.32 3.58
N ILE A 34 -3.34 5.82 2.54
CA ILE A 34 -2.04 5.16 2.68
C ILE A 34 -0.96 6.21 2.40
N PRO A 35 0.04 6.38 3.29
CA PRO A 35 1.19 7.22 3.00
C PRO A 35 1.95 6.70 1.79
N PHE A 36 2.26 7.57 0.83
CA PHE A 36 2.97 7.21 -0.40
C PHE A 36 4.28 6.44 -0.15
N LYS A 37 5.02 6.79 0.92
CA LYS A 37 6.22 6.06 1.35
C LYS A 37 5.92 4.61 1.72
N SER A 38 4.82 4.35 2.42
CA SER A 38 4.44 3.01 2.87
C SER A 38 4.17 2.08 1.68
N LEU A 39 3.32 2.49 0.73
CA LEU A 39 3.04 1.69 -0.47
C LEU A 39 4.29 1.45 -1.34
N ARG A 40 5.27 2.37 -1.31
CA ARG A 40 6.56 2.21 -2.01
C ARG A 40 7.44 1.13 -1.37
N GLU A 41 7.38 0.95 -0.05
CA GLU A 41 8.21 -0.01 0.69
C GLU A 41 7.58 -1.41 0.75
N TRP A 42 6.25 -1.51 0.75
CA TRP A 42 5.54 -2.79 0.89
C TRP A 42 5.90 -3.85 -0.16
N PRO A 43 6.14 -3.55 -1.44
CA PRO A 43 6.57 -4.56 -2.42
C PRO A 43 7.88 -5.26 -2.05
N LYS A 44 8.73 -4.67 -1.19
CA LYS A 44 9.96 -5.29 -0.70
C LYS A 44 9.73 -6.21 0.51
N ASP A 45 8.66 -5.95 1.27
CA ASP A 45 8.30 -6.71 2.48
C ASP A 45 7.47 -7.96 2.16
N VAL A 46 6.86 -8.04 0.97
CA VAL A 46 5.93 -9.13 0.61
C VAL A 46 6.50 -10.19 -0.32
N VAL A 47 7.78 -10.04 -0.73
CA VAL A 47 8.55 -11.03 -1.51
C VAL A 47 8.98 -12.18 -0.60
#